data_AF-A0A932PJP0-F1
#
_entry.id   AF-A0A932PJP0-F1
#
_cell.length_a   1.000
_cell.length_b   1.000
_cell.length_c   1.000
_cell.angle_alpha   90.00
_cell.angle_beta   90.00
_cell.angle_gamma   90.00
#
_symmetry.space_group_name_H-M   'P 1'
#
loop_
_entity.id
_entity.type
_entity.pdbx_description
1 polymer ?
#
loop_
_entity_poly.entity_id
_entity_poly.type
_entity_poly.pdbx_seq_one_letter_code
_entity_poly.pdbx_strand_id
1 'polypeptide(L)'
;MATMTETPAANSATKSAPPSHEYHADAHVLSGHLKRPIEQTIEQHAPVSLKGRRSGHLTRMADGVSIEGLVTFAKGHTRVSGSKSTKPGHGWVTLSTSVLEGLNVFEIITADRLVSQVSTEHPEEGGHFPHVTFLGTQFHNLKVSGIPLKLKLNYGICGAKPAGDNSYLDDLGFLGRVKDQTVQVLRGNGLPNDVKDSYDKRLTEIERLISNKGSNCSGKPDSPPSVICSLISEIDKNIEKEIEGVKVFGHVLYIPDFGSVSLGEVTVGERWYEPSDKKPANYFELTVINMNLGCVGTGNLKGGTAANNGHHNP
;
A
#
# COMPACT_ATOMS: atom_id res chain seq x y z
N MET A 1 -2.52 -50.84 56.64
CA MET A 1 -2.16 -49.42 56.49
C MET A 1 -1.01 -49.34 55.50
N ALA A 2 -1.24 -48.78 54.33
CA ALA A 2 -0.20 -48.49 53.35
C ALA A 2 -0.30 -47.00 53.02
N THR A 3 0.68 -46.24 53.48
CA THR A 3 0.82 -44.80 53.21
C THR A 3 1.44 -44.64 51.84
N MET A 4 0.65 -44.19 50.86
CA MET A 4 1.17 -43.70 49.58
C MET A 4 1.59 -42.24 49.75
N THR A 5 2.90 -41.99 49.73
CA THR A 5 3.49 -40.68 49.55
C THR A 5 3.37 -40.29 48.08
N GLU A 6 2.40 -39.45 47.75
CA GLU A 6 2.39 -38.73 46.47
C GLU A 6 3.48 -37.65 46.51
N THR A 7 4.47 -37.83 45.64
CA THR A 7 5.46 -36.79 45.32
C THR A 7 4.79 -35.83 44.34
N PRO A 8 4.73 -34.51 44.59
CA PRO A 8 4.17 -33.58 43.62
C PRO A 8 5.17 -33.40 42.48
N ALA A 9 4.82 -33.94 41.31
CA ALA A 9 5.53 -33.65 40.08
C ALA A 9 5.33 -32.18 39.72
N ALA A 10 6.38 -31.38 39.90
CA ALA A 10 6.50 -30.03 39.38
C ALA A 10 6.61 -30.08 37.85
N ASN A 11 5.48 -30.11 37.15
CA ASN A 11 5.40 -29.80 35.72
C ASN A 11 4.98 -28.34 35.53
N SER A 12 5.91 -27.40 35.75
CA SER A 12 5.78 -26.04 35.23
C SER A 12 6.16 -26.04 33.74
N ALA A 13 5.33 -26.68 32.91
CA ALA A 13 5.31 -26.35 31.49
C ALA A 13 4.61 -24.99 31.40
N THR A 14 5.38 -23.91 31.19
CA THR A 14 4.85 -22.63 30.75
C THR A 14 4.08 -22.88 29.46
N LYS A 15 2.76 -23.05 29.53
CA LYS A 15 1.89 -23.02 28.37
C LYS A 15 2.15 -21.69 27.67
N SER A 16 2.73 -21.74 26.48
CA SER A 16 2.74 -20.58 25.58
C SER A 16 1.29 -20.12 25.41
N ALA A 17 1.07 -18.81 25.44
CA ALA A 17 -0.25 -18.26 25.17
C ALA A 17 -0.71 -18.74 23.77
N PRO A 18 -2.00 -19.02 23.58
CA PRO A 18 -2.49 -19.41 22.26
C PRO A 18 -2.20 -18.29 21.25
N PRO A 19 -1.91 -18.63 19.98
CA PRO A 19 -1.66 -17.64 18.95
C PRO A 19 -2.80 -16.62 18.86
N SER A 20 -2.47 -15.34 18.71
CA SER A 20 -3.44 -14.25 18.67
C SER A 20 -3.15 -13.28 17.53
N HIS A 21 -4.19 -12.62 17.04
CA HIS A 21 -4.08 -11.67 15.94
C HIS A 21 -4.97 -10.46 16.17
N GLU A 22 -4.41 -9.29 15.91
CA GLU A 22 -5.11 -8.02 15.93
C GLU A 22 -5.17 -7.50 14.50
N TYR A 23 -6.37 -7.42 13.94
CA TYR A 23 -6.56 -6.94 12.58
C TYR A 23 -6.30 -5.44 12.53
N HIS A 24 -5.56 -4.97 11.52
CA HIS A 24 -5.59 -3.57 11.11
C HIS A 24 -5.77 -3.47 9.59
N ALA A 25 -6.88 -2.87 9.21
CA ALA A 25 -7.27 -2.68 7.81
C ALA A 25 -7.93 -1.31 7.69
N ASP A 26 -7.46 -0.49 6.77
CA ASP A 26 -7.99 0.84 6.51
C ASP A 26 -8.22 1.00 5.00
N ALA A 27 -9.29 1.70 4.62
CA ALA A 27 -9.52 2.05 3.21
C ALA A 27 -10.31 3.35 3.09
N HIS A 28 -10.01 4.15 2.07
CA HIS A 28 -10.78 5.33 1.67
C HIS A 28 -10.73 5.51 0.15
N VAL A 29 -11.72 6.22 -0.40
CA VAL A 29 -11.94 6.34 -1.85
C VAL A 29 -11.08 7.44 -2.46
N LEU A 30 -11.16 8.64 -1.89
CA LEU A 30 -10.47 9.83 -2.38
C LEU A 30 -10.07 10.68 -1.16
N SER A 31 -8.88 11.25 -1.20
CA SER A 31 -8.43 12.28 -0.27
C SER A 31 -7.42 13.19 -0.95
N GLY A 32 -7.12 14.33 -0.34
CA GLY A 32 -6.07 15.22 -0.84
C GLY A 32 -6.26 16.65 -0.39
N HIS A 33 -5.63 17.55 -1.13
CA HIS A 33 -5.68 18.97 -0.84
C HIS A 33 -5.41 19.77 -2.13
N LEU A 34 -6.34 20.67 -2.45
CA LEU A 34 -6.23 21.64 -3.52
C LEU A 34 -5.81 22.99 -2.92
N LYS A 35 -4.89 23.68 -3.58
CA LYS A 35 -4.44 25.05 -3.27
C LYS A 35 -4.89 26.06 -4.30
N ARG A 36 -5.04 25.61 -5.54
CA ARG A 36 -5.56 26.38 -6.67
C ARG A 36 -6.49 25.51 -7.50
N PRO A 37 -7.49 26.10 -8.16
CA PRO A 37 -7.96 27.47 -8.03
C PRO A 37 -8.67 27.76 -6.69
N ILE A 38 -8.94 26.71 -5.91
CA ILE A 38 -9.54 26.76 -4.58
C ILE A 38 -8.56 26.22 -3.53
N GLU A 39 -8.56 26.80 -2.35
CA GLU A 39 -7.85 26.25 -1.18
C GLU A 39 -8.84 25.36 -0.42
N GLN A 40 -8.73 24.05 -0.60
CA GLN A 40 -9.65 23.08 -0.02
C GLN A 40 -8.95 21.77 0.34
N THR A 41 -9.06 21.38 1.60
CA THR A 41 -8.75 20.02 2.04
C THR A 41 -9.89 19.09 1.66
N ILE A 42 -9.55 17.97 1.04
CA ILE A 42 -10.47 16.89 0.68
C ILE A 42 -10.27 15.79 1.71
N GLU A 43 -11.17 15.75 2.69
CA GLU A 43 -11.21 14.70 3.70
C GLU A 43 -11.41 13.32 3.06
N GLN A 44 -11.07 12.27 3.82
CA GLN A 44 -11.21 10.90 3.33
C GLN A 44 -12.68 10.59 3.02
N HIS A 45 -12.99 10.28 1.76
CA HIS A 45 -14.31 9.84 1.36
C HIS A 45 -14.50 8.34 1.61
N ALA A 46 -15.67 7.99 2.17
CA ALA A 46 -16.03 6.63 2.59
C ALA A 46 -14.93 5.92 3.42
N PRO A 47 -14.40 6.52 4.50
CA PRO A 47 -13.35 5.91 5.28
C PRO A 47 -13.89 4.73 6.09
N VAL A 48 -13.21 3.60 6.05
CA VAL A 48 -13.55 2.42 6.86
C VAL A 48 -12.29 1.84 7.50
N SER A 49 -12.41 1.39 8.74
CA SER A 49 -11.30 0.87 9.52
C SER A 49 -11.74 -0.34 10.35
N LEU A 50 -10.94 -1.40 10.33
CA LEU A 50 -11.05 -2.55 11.24
C LEU A 50 -9.82 -2.54 12.14
N LYS A 51 -10.04 -2.52 13.46
CA LYS A 51 -8.99 -2.49 14.47
C LYS A 51 -9.27 -3.48 15.60
N GLY A 52 -8.22 -4.18 16.04
CA GLY A 52 -8.24 -5.03 17.23
C GLY A 52 -8.55 -6.51 16.93
N ARG A 53 -8.88 -7.27 17.97
CA ARG A 53 -8.98 -8.75 17.92
C ARG A 53 -10.26 -9.29 17.28
N ARG A 54 -11.26 -8.44 17.10
CA ARG A 54 -12.57 -8.88 16.62
C ARG A 54 -12.53 -9.03 15.10
N SER A 55 -12.79 -10.25 14.62
CA SER A 55 -13.06 -10.49 13.20
C SER A 55 -14.30 -9.71 12.76
N GLY A 56 -14.40 -9.40 11.48
CA GLY A 56 -15.54 -8.64 11.00
C GLY A 56 -15.47 -8.31 9.54
N HIS A 57 -16.55 -7.68 9.10
CA HIS A 57 -16.73 -7.17 7.76
C HIS A 57 -17.40 -5.80 7.87
N LEU A 58 -16.73 -4.77 7.39
CA LEU A 58 -17.22 -3.39 7.45
C LEU A 58 -17.19 -2.79 6.05
N THR A 59 -18.22 -2.02 5.72
CA THR A 59 -18.36 -1.34 4.44
C THR A 59 -18.78 0.11 4.63
N ARG A 60 -18.32 0.98 3.72
CA ARG A 60 -18.77 2.36 3.58
C ARG A 60 -18.93 2.70 2.10
N MET A 61 -19.81 3.66 1.82
CA MET A 61 -20.11 4.13 0.47
C MET A 61 -20.17 5.65 0.44
N ALA A 62 -19.89 6.21 -0.73
CA ALA A 62 -20.13 7.60 -1.07
C ALA A 62 -20.63 7.63 -2.52
N ASP A 63 -21.69 8.37 -2.80
CA ASP A 63 -22.30 8.46 -4.13
C ASP A 63 -22.33 9.93 -4.57
N GLY A 64 -22.04 10.18 -5.85
CA GLY A 64 -22.19 11.49 -6.49
C GLY A 64 -21.38 12.62 -5.85
N VAL A 65 -20.07 12.43 -5.67
CA VAL A 65 -19.21 13.46 -5.08
C VAL A 65 -18.68 14.39 -6.16
N SER A 66 -18.79 15.70 -5.91
CA SER A 66 -18.20 16.75 -6.71
C SER A 66 -17.53 17.78 -5.81
N ILE A 67 -16.25 18.02 -6.04
CA ILE A 67 -15.43 19.03 -5.36
C ILE A 67 -15.31 20.20 -6.31
N GLU A 68 -16.22 21.17 -6.17
CA GLU A 68 -16.31 22.39 -6.98
C GLU A 68 -16.31 22.13 -8.51
N GLY A 69 -16.77 20.94 -8.94
CA GLY A 69 -16.73 20.52 -10.34
C GLY A 69 -15.34 20.21 -10.90
N LEU A 70 -14.27 20.37 -10.12
CA LEU A 70 -12.88 20.12 -10.55
C LEU A 70 -12.50 18.66 -10.39
N VAL A 71 -12.99 18.02 -9.33
CA VAL A 71 -12.76 16.61 -9.04
C VAL A 71 -14.10 15.98 -8.76
N THR A 72 -14.46 14.95 -9.52
CA THR A 72 -15.73 14.24 -9.35
C THR A 72 -15.53 12.74 -9.37
N PHE A 73 -16.43 12.04 -8.69
CA PHE A 73 -16.60 10.61 -8.88
C PHE A 73 -18.06 10.20 -8.72
N ALA A 74 -18.49 9.24 -9.53
CA ALA A 74 -19.87 8.77 -9.53
C ALA A 74 -20.18 7.94 -8.29
N LYS A 75 -19.28 7.01 -7.92
CA LYS A 75 -19.48 6.11 -6.80
C LYS A 75 -18.17 5.68 -6.16
N GLY A 76 -18.17 5.61 -4.84
CA GLY A 76 -17.07 5.16 -4.00
C GLY A 76 -17.55 4.09 -3.04
N HIS A 77 -16.81 2.98 -2.93
CA HIS A 77 -17.11 1.93 -1.95
C HIS A 77 -15.83 1.40 -1.34
N THR A 78 -15.81 1.34 -0.01
CA THR A 78 -14.72 0.73 0.74
C THR A 78 -15.20 -0.44 1.57
N ARG A 79 -14.30 -1.38 1.78
CA ARG A 79 -14.57 -2.60 2.52
C ARG A 79 -13.32 -3.11 3.19
N VAL A 80 -13.45 -3.49 4.45
CA VAL A 80 -12.41 -4.17 5.20
C VAL A 80 -12.97 -5.43 5.83
N SER A 81 -12.16 -6.47 5.89
CA SER A 81 -12.51 -7.70 6.59
C SER A 81 -11.31 -8.37 7.21
N GLY A 82 -11.56 -9.03 8.35
CA GLY A 82 -10.57 -9.82 9.06
C GLY A 82 -11.22 -11.11 9.53
N SER A 83 -10.57 -12.26 9.28
CA SER A 83 -11.05 -13.56 9.73
C SER A 83 -9.92 -14.57 9.86
N LYS A 84 -10.09 -15.55 10.76
CA LYS A 84 -9.24 -16.74 10.79
C LYS A 84 -9.64 -17.68 9.63
N SER A 85 -8.66 -18.17 8.90
CA SER A 85 -8.84 -19.17 7.85
C SER A 85 -9.26 -20.50 8.45
N THR A 86 -10.12 -21.22 7.73
CA THR A 86 -10.54 -22.59 8.09
C THR A 86 -9.69 -23.66 7.42
N LYS A 87 -8.74 -23.27 6.56
CA LYS A 87 -7.89 -24.19 5.80
C LYS A 87 -6.69 -24.62 6.67
N PRO A 88 -6.30 -25.90 6.65
CA PRO A 88 -5.14 -26.38 7.40
C PRO A 88 -3.85 -25.63 7.02
N GLY A 89 -3.07 -25.18 8.01
CA GLY A 89 -1.81 -24.45 7.80
C GLY A 89 -1.96 -22.96 7.47
N HIS A 90 -3.19 -22.46 7.31
CA HIS A 90 -3.49 -21.05 7.09
C HIS A 90 -3.94 -20.41 8.41
N GLY A 91 -3.50 -19.18 8.69
CA GLY A 91 -3.85 -18.48 9.93
C GLY A 91 -4.85 -17.34 9.71
N TRP A 92 -4.43 -16.10 9.89
CA TRP A 92 -5.31 -14.92 9.87
C TRP A 92 -5.22 -14.18 8.55
N VAL A 93 -6.38 -13.93 7.94
CA VAL A 93 -6.50 -13.18 6.70
C VAL A 93 -7.11 -11.82 7.00
N THR A 94 -6.46 -10.78 6.51
CA THR A 94 -6.98 -9.41 6.51
C THR A 94 -7.10 -8.93 5.07
N LEU A 95 -8.17 -8.23 4.75
CA LEU A 95 -8.46 -7.70 3.41
C LEU A 95 -8.94 -6.26 3.52
N SER A 96 -8.34 -5.38 2.72
CA SER A 96 -8.78 -4.00 2.50
C SER A 96 -9.10 -3.80 1.02
N THR A 97 -10.20 -3.12 0.72
CA THR A 97 -10.61 -2.81 -0.65
C THR A 97 -11.14 -1.38 -0.72
N SER A 98 -10.69 -0.62 -1.71
CA SER A 98 -11.29 0.65 -2.10
C SER A 98 -11.65 0.62 -3.59
N VAL A 99 -12.87 1.02 -3.92
CA VAL A 99 -13.41 1.08 -5.27
C VAL A 99 -13.83 2.51 -5.55
N LEU A 100 -13.36 3.04 -6.67
CA LEU A 100 -13.63 4.39 -7.14
C LEU A 100 -14.14 4.31 -8.59
N GLU A 101 -15.37 4.73 -8.83
CA GLU A 101 -16.04 4.65 -10.13
C GLU A 101 -16.36 6.03 -10.69
N GLY A 102 -16.18 6.18 -12.01
CA GLY A 102 -16.44 7.42 -12.73
C GLY A 102 -15.57 8.57 -12.25
N LEU A 103 -14.28 8.33 -11.99
CA LEU A 103 -13.34 9.37 -11.60
C LEU A 103 -13.14 10.37 -12.76
N ASN A 104 -13.19 11.65 -12.43
CA ASN A 104 -12.77 12.74 -13.30
C ASN A 104 -12.02 13.80 -12.50
N VAL A 105 -10.83 14.16 -12.97
CA VAL A 105 -9.96 15.17 -12.38
C VAL A 105 -9.59 16.15 -13.48
N PHE A 106 -10.19 17.35 -13.42
CA PHE A 106 -10.02 18.46 -14.37
C PHE A 106 -10.27 18.09 -15.84
N GLU A 107 -11.11 17.09 -16.13
CA GLU A 107 -11.32 16.52 -17.48
C GLU A 107 -10.06 15.90 -18.12
N ILE A 108 -8.94 15.87 -17.40
CA ILE A 108 -7.65 15.40 -17.90
C ILE A 108 -7.45 13.94 -17.50
N ILE A 109 -7.60 13.61 -16.22
CA ILE A 109 -7.54 12.22 -15.77
C ILE A 109 -8.96 11.71 -15.57
N THR A 110 -9.33 10.68 -16.32
CA THR A 110 -10.63 10.02 -16.16
C THR A 110 -10.47 8.51 -16.05
N ALA A 111 -11.34 7.86 -15.29
CA ALA A 111 -11.38 6.40 -15.22
C ALA A 111 -12.80 5.92 -14.91
N ASP A 112 -13.22 4.85 -15.59
CA ASP A 112 -14.54 4.26 -15.35
C ASP A 112 -14.55 3.55 -14.00
N ARG A 113 -13.47 2.83 -13.66
CA ARG A 113 -13.35 2.12 -12.38
C ARG A 113 -11.90 1.86 -11.99
N LEU A 114 -11.57 2.19 -10.75
CA LEU A 114 -10.31 1.90 -10.09
C LEU A 114 -10.57 1.06 -8.84
N VAL A 115 -9.81 -0.01 -8.66
CA VAL A 115 -9.93 -0.90 -7.49
C VAL A 115 -8.55 -1.06 -6.87
N SER A 116 -8.40 -0.69 -5.60
CA SER A 116 -7.28 -1.15 -4.77
C SER A 116 -7.75 -2.31 -3.91
N GLN A 117 -6.96 -3.39 -3.90
CA GLN A 117 -7.19 -4.48 -2.98
C GLN A 117 -5.87 -4.99 -2.42
N VAL A 118 -5.78 -5.02 -1.10
CA VAL A 118 -4.63 -5.54 -0.36
C VAL A 118 -5.10 -6.64 0.56
N SER A 119 -4.60 -7.86 0.35
CA SER A 119 -4.85 -8.98 1.25
C SER A 119 -3.54 -9.42 1.89
N THR A 120 -3.58 -9.65 3.20
CA THR A 120 -2.46 -10.21 3.95
C THR A 120 -2.91 -11.50 4.62
N GLU A 121 -1.99 -12.45 4.72
CA GLU A 121 -2.20 -13.71 5.42
C GLU A 121 -1.03 -14.01 6.35
N HIS A 122 -1.33 -14.18 7.63
CA HIS A 122 -0.40 -14.69 8.63
C HIS A 122 -0.60 -16.19 8.80
N PRO A 123 0.40 -17.04 8.54
CA PRO A 123 0.37 -18.47 8.91
C PRO A 123 0.14 -18.68 10.41
N GLU A 124 -0.39 -19.84 10.82
CA GLU A 124 -0.57 -20.16 12.25
C GLU A 124 0.77 -20.36 12.98
N GLU A 125 1.77 -20.91 12.29
CA GLU A 125 3.11 -21.15 12.82
C GLU A 125 4.12 -20.26 12.10
N GLY A 126 5.01 -19.58 12.83
CA GLY A 126 6.07 -18.75 12.23
C GLY A 126 5.54 -17.62 11.32
N GLY A 127 4.41 -17.03 11.71
CA GLY A 127 3.63 -16.11 10.88
C GLY A 127 3.66 -14.64 11.31
N HIS A 128 4.68 -14.16 12.03
CA HIS A 128 4.72 -12.77 12.47
C HIS A 128 4.59 -11.81 11.28
N PHE A 129 5.34 -12.08 10.20
CA PHE A 129 5.21 -11.34 8.94
C PHE A 129 4.23 -12.05 7.97
N PRO A 130 3.37 -11.31 7.26
CA PRO A 130 2.38 -11.93 6.39
C PRO A 130 2.91 -12.24 4.99
N HIS A 131 2.23 -13.15 4.30
CA HIS A 131 2.19 -13.11 2.84
C HIS A 131 1.24 -11.99 2.38
N VAL A 132 1.63 -11.19 1.38
CA VAL A 132 0.78 -10.12 0.82
C VAL A 132 0.43 -10.42 -0.64
N THR A 133 -0.79 -10.05 -1.05
CA THR A 133 -1.24 -10.12 -2.45
C THR A 133 -2.11 -8.95 -2.84
N PHE A 134 -2.04 -8.57 -4.12
CA PHE A 134 -2.75 -7.44 -4.72
C PHE A 134 -3.68 -7.84 -5.87
N LEU A 135 -3.97 -9.14 -6.02
CA LEU A 135 -4.65 -9.72 -7.20
C LEU A 135 -5.99 -9.06 -7.56
N GLY A 136 -6.73 -8.51 -6.59
CA GLY A 136 -7.99 -7.81 -6.85
C GLY A 136 -7.85 -6.38 -7.37
N THR A 137 -6.62 -5.88 -7.54
CA THR A 137 -6.37 -4.51 -7.99
C THR A 137 -6.58 -4.37 -9.49
N GLN A 138 -7.33 -3.34 -9.89
CA GLN A 138 -7.79 -3.15 -11.27
C GLN A 138 -7.78 -1.68 -11.68
N PHE A 139 -7.48 -1.46 -12.96
CA PHE A 139 -7.62 -0.18 -13.64
C PHE A 139 -8.51 -0.40 -14.85
N HIS A 140 -9.69 0.23 -14.88
CA HIS A 140 -10.61 0.11 -15.99
C HIS A 140 -10.79 1.46 -16.68
N ASN A 141 -10.44 1.48 -17.97
CA ASN A 141 -10.62 2.63 -18.85
C ASN A 141 -9.98 3.93 -18.31
N LEU A 142 -8.80 3.82 -17.69
CA LEU A 142 -8.02 4.98 -17.27
C LEU A 142 -7.52 5.73 -18.51
N LYS A 143 -7.76 7.04 -18.56
CA LYS A 143 -7.43 7.91 -19.69
C LYS A 143 -6.68 9.16 -19.25
N VAL A 144 -5.90 9.69 -20.16
CA VAL A 144 -5.33 11.03 -20.12
C VAL A 144 -5.90 11.82 -21.28
N SER A 145 -6.58 12.93 -21.03
CA SER A 145 -7.23 13.79 -22.03
C SER A 145 -8.07 13.01 -23.05
N GLY A 146 -8.82 12.02 -22.57
CA GLY A 146 -9.67 11.14 -23.38
C GLY A 146 -8.96 9.95 -24.06
N ILE A 147 -7.63 9.90 -24.05
CA ILE A 147 -6.84 8.80 -24.64
C ILE A 147 -6.60 7.69 -23.61
N PRO A 148 -6.99 6.43 -23.88
CA PRO A 148 -6.86 5.33 -22.94
C PRO A 148 -5.41 4.89 -22.73
N LEU A 149 -5.03 4.69 -21.47
CA LEU A 149 -3.75 4.14 -21.10
C LEU A 149 -3.77 2.61 -21.14
N LYS A 150 -2.72 2.02 -21.70
CA LYS A 150 -2.45 0.59 -21.60
C LYS A 150 -1.39 0.34 -20.54
N LEU A 151 -1.74 -0.45 -19.53
CA LEU A 151 -0.93 -0.70 -18.35
C LEU A 151 -0.54 -2.17 -18.26
N LYS A 152 0.70 -2.45 -17.85
CA LYS A 152 1.16 -3.80 -17.52
C LYS A 152 1.36 -3.93 -16.01
N LEU A 153 0.54 -4.76 -15.37
CA LEU A 153 0.60 -4.98 -13.94
C LEU A 153 1.61 -6.07 -13.53
N ASN A 154 2.27 -5.86 -12.39
CA ASN A 154 3.12 -6.80 -11.70
C ASN A 154 2.61 -6.98 -10.26
N TYR A 155 1.62 -7.87 -10.09
CA TYR A 155 1.09 -8.22 -8.76
C TYR A 155 2.12 -8.93 -7.86
N GLY A 156 3.23 -9.39 -8.42
CA GLY A 156 4.31 -10.09 -7.73
C GLY A 156 5.48 -9.21 -7.32
N ILE A 157 5.34 -7.88 -7.31
CA ILE A 157 6.46 -6.96 -6.97
C ILE A 157 7.07 -7.26 -5.60
N CYS A 158 6.24 -7.59 -4.59
CA CYS A 158 6.70 -8.00 -3.27
C CYS A 158 7.37 -9.38 -3.26
N GLY A 159 7.07 -10.25 -4.23
CA GLY A 159 7.56 -11.63 -4.27
C GLY A 159 6.87 -12.55 -3.26
N ALA A 160 7.52 -13.67 -2.95
CA ALA A 160 7.07 -14.57 -1.88
C ALA A 160 7.29 -13.95 -0.49
N LYS A 161 6.61 -14.47 0.54
CA LYS A 161 6.91 -14.11 1.94
C LYS A 161 8.39 -14.40 2.23
N PRO A 162 9.14 -13.46 2.82
CA PRO A 162 10.54 -13.68 3.18
C PRO A 162 10.72 -14.91 4.08
N ALA A 163 11.77 -15.69 3.80
CA ALA A 163 12.10 -16.87 4.60
C ALA A 163 12.53 -16.49 6.03
N GLY A 164 12.34 -17.41 6.98
CA GLY A 164 12.77 -17.22 8.37
C GLY A 164 11.92 -16.24 9.19
N ASP A 165 10.71 -15.92 8.72
CA ASP A 165 9.80 -14.95 9.36
C ASP A 165 10.48 -13.59 9.56
N ASN A 166 11.06 -13.08 8.47
CA ASN A 166 11.71 -11.78 8.39
C ASN A 166 10.83 -10.76 7.67
N SER A 167 11.17 -9.48 7.86
CA SER A 167 10.51 -8.36 7.20
C SER A 167 10.76 -8.38 5.69
N TYR A 168 9.82 -7.85 4.89
CA TYR A 168 10.09 -7.57 3.48
C TYR A 168 11.24 -6.57 3.34
N LEU A 169 11.44 -5.67 4.31
CA LEU A 169 12.53 -4.71 4.30
C LEU A 169 13.91 -5.34 4.58
N ASP A 170 13.97 -6.63 4.96
CA ASP A 170 15.21 -7.41 5.09
C ASP A 170 15.48 -8.30 3.86
N ASP A 171 14.51 -8.42 2.95
CA ASP A 171 14.60 -9.27 1.76
C ASP A 171 15.33 -8.54 0.62
N LEU A 172 16.56 -8.97 0.32
CA LEU A 172 17.38 -8.37 -0.74
C LEU A 172 16.77 -8.56 -2.13
N GLY A 173 15.99 -9.63 -2.34
CA GLY A 173 15.28 -9.84 -3.58
C GLY A 173 14.22 -8.77 -3.81
N PHE A 174 13.41 -8.48 -2.79
CA PHE A 174 12.43 -7.41 -2.78
C PHE A 174 13.09 -6.05 -2.95
N LEU A 175 14.05 -5.70 -2.09
CA LEU A 175 14.74 -4.41 -2.18
C LEU A 175 15.43 -4.21 -3.54
N GLY A 176 16.00 -5.26 -4.12
CA GLY A 176 16.55 -5.24 -5.47
C GLY A 176 15.50 -4.89 -6.52
N ARG A 177 14.33 -5.54 -6.50
CA ARG A 177 13.21 -5.21 -7.42
C ARG A 177 12.72 -3.77 -7.26
N VAL A 178 12.60 -3.29 -6.01
CA VAL A 178 12.19 -1.90 -5.73
C VAL A 178 13.25 -0.90 -6.22
N LYS A 179 14.53 -1.21 -6.01
CA LYS A 179 15.66 -0.42 -6.52
C LYS A 179 15.62 -0.32 -8.04
N ASP A 180 15.47 -1.45 -8.74
CA ASP A 180 15.44 -1.49 -10.20
C ASP A 180 14.30 -0.63 -10.77
N GLN A 181 13.10 -0.73 -10.17
CA GLN A 181 11.96 0.09 -10.56
C GLN A 181 12.21 1.58 -10.30
N THR A 182 12.83 1.94 -9.18
CA THR A 182 13.18 3.33 -8.83
C THR A 182 14.21 3.90 -9.82
N VAL A 183 15.26 3.13 -10.12
CA VAL A 183 16.31 3.49 -11.09
C VAL A 183 15.73 3.64 -12.49
N GLN A 184 14.77 2.81 -12.89
CA GLN A 184 14.11 2.92 -14.20
C GLN A 184 13.41 4.27 -14.37
N VAL A 185 12.76 4.80 -13.33
CA VAL A 185 12.16 6.15 -13.35
C VAL A 185 13.24 7.22 -13.47
N LEU A 186 14.30 7.14 -12.66
CA LEU A 186 15.39 8.12 -12.65
C LEU A 186 16.19 8.18 -13.97
N ARG A 187 16.21 7.10 -14.74
CA ARG A 187 16.83 7.05 -16.08
C ARG A 187 16.00 7.75 -17.17
N GLY A 188 14.78 8.18 -16.85
CA GLY A 188 13.91 8.90 -17.76
C GLY A 188 14.52 10.22 -18.25
N ASN A 189 14.66 10.39 -19.56
CA ASN A 189 15.11 11.66 -20.12
C ASN A 189 14.03 12.74 -19.98
N GLY A 190 14.38 13.90 -19.45
CA GLY A 190 13.44 15.01 -19.21
C GLY A 190 12.55 14.84 -17.97
N LEU A 191 12.99 14.04 -16.98
CA LEU A 191 12.29 13.90 -15.70
C LEU A 191 12.23 15.26 -14.96
N PRO A 192 11.04 15.73 -14.54
CA PRO A 192 10.92 16.95 -13.74
C PRO A 192 11.70 16.88 -12.43
N ASN A 193 12.24 18.02 -11.99
CA ASN A 193 13.12 18.08 -10.80
C ASN A 193 12.41 17.64 -9.51
N ASP A 194 11.15 18.00 -9.33
CA ASP A 194 10.34 17.61 -8.16
C ASP A 194 10.13 16.09 -8.09
N VAL A 195 9.88 15.46 -9.24
CA VAL A 195 9.78 14.00 -9.33
C VAL A 195 11.16 13.37 -9.09
N LYS A 196 12.21 13.90 -9.71
CA LYS A 196 13.59 13.42 -9.55
C LYS A 196 14.03 13.45 -8.08
N ASP A 197 13.86 14.57 -7.39
CA ASP A 197 14.23 14.75 -5.98
C ASP A 197 13.49 13.75 -5.08
N SER A 198 12.22 13.45 -5.38
CA SER A 198 11.44 12.44 -4.66
C SER A 198 12.01 11.04 -4.85
N TYR A 199 12.38 10.69 -6.08
CA TYR A 199 12.94 9.37 -6.40
C TYR A 199 14.40 9.21 -5.94
N ASP A 200 15.21 10.26 -5.94
CA ASP A 200 16.55 10.24 -5.38
C ASP A 200 16.51 9.96 -3.86
N LYS A 201 15.54 10.53 -3.14
CA LYS A 201 15.28 10.20 -1.72
C LYS A 201 14.85 8.75 -1.53
N ARG A 202 13.94 8.24 -2.39
CA ARG A 202 13.53 6.82 -2.37
C ARG A 202 14.73 5.90 -2.59
N LEU A 203 15.57 6.21 -3.57
CA LEU A 203 16.77 5.42 -3.89
C LEU A 203 17.74 5.40 -2.71
N THR A 204 18.00 6.56 -2.10
CA THR A 204 18.87 6.68 -0.93
C THR A 204 18.40 5.80 0.22
N GLU A 205 17.10 5.79 0.51
CA GLU A 205 16.52 4.95 1.57
C GLU A 205 16.65 3.45 1.26
N ILE A 206 16.39 3.04 0.02
CA ILE A 206 16.56 1.64 -0.41
C ILE A 206 18.02 1.21 -0.27
N GLU A 207 18.98 2.05 -0.68
CA GLU A 207 20.41 1.76 -0.56
C GLU A 207 20.87 1.70 0.89
N ARG A 208 20.31 2.54 1.76
CA ARG A 208 20.53 2.47 3.21
C ARG A 208 20.06 1.13 3.78
N LEU A 209 18.86 0.67 3.41
CA LEU A 209 18.32 -0.62 3.87
C LEU A 209 19.15 -1.81 3.38
N ILE A 210 19.57 -1.79 2.10
CA ILE A 210 20.44 -2.82 1.54
C ILE A 210 21.78 -2.87 2.29
N SER A 211 22.37 -1.70 2.60
CA SER A 211 23.69 -1.60 3.24
C SER A 211 23.67 -1.95 4.72
N ASN A 212 22.56 -1.72 5.42
CA ASN A 212 22.43 -1.96 6.86
C ASN A 212 22.04 -3.41 7.23
N LYS A 213 21.98 -4.31 6.25
CA LYS A 213 21.61 -5.71 6.53
C LYS A 213 22.66 -6.36 7.45
N GLY A 214 22.26 -6.65 8.69
CA GLY A 214 23.09 -7.26 9.73
C GLY A 214 23.67 -6.30 10.76
N SER A 215 23.39 -4.99 10.69
CA SER A 215 23.72 -4.09 11.80
C SER A 215 22.73 -4.31 12.95
N ASN A 216 23.21 -4.86 14.07
CA ASN A 216 22.46 -4.95 15.33
C ASN A 216 22.26 -3.54 15.93
N CYS A 217 21.42 -2.72 15.30
CA CYS A 217 20.95 -1.47 15.91
C CYS A 217 19.90 -1.86 16.96
N SER A 218 20.36 -2.08 18.19
CA SER A 218 19.50 -2.34 19.33
C SER A 218 18.76 -1.06 19.72
N GLY A 219 17.59 -0.81 19.13
CA GLY A 219 16.71 0.31 19.46
C GLY A 219 15.59 0.47 18.45
N LYS A 220 14.41 0.91 18.90
CA LYS A 220 13.35 1.35 17.98
C LYS A 220 13.83 2.63 17.28
N PRO A 221 13.86 2.70 15.94
CA PRO A 221 14.29 3.90 15.24
C PRO A 221 13.27 5.03 15.47
N ASP A 222 13.73 6.29 15.44
CA ASP A 222 12.86 7.47 15.58
C ASP A 222 11.78 7.54 14.49
N SER A 223 12.10 7.04 13.29
CA SER A 223 11.15 6.81 12.21
C SER A 223 11.26 5.37 11.73
N PRO A 224 10.14 4.62 11.67
CA PRO A 224 10.16 3.29 11.11
C PRO A 224 10.53 3.33 9.62
N PRO A 225 11.31 2.35 9.13
CA PRO A 225 11.70 2.30 7.72
C PRO A 225 10.50 2.00 6.81
N SER A 226 10.54 2.53 5.60
CA SER A 226 9.58 2.21 4.53
C SER A 226 10.17 2.46 3.15
N VAL A 227 9.66 1.72 2.16
CA VAL A 227 9.98 1.89 0.75
C VAL A 227 8.69 1.96 -0.06
N ILE A 228 8.75 2.60 -1.23
CA ILE A 228 7.64 2.70 -2.17
C ILE A 228 8.02 1.98 -3.45
N CYS A 229 7.17 1.05 -3.88
CA CYS A 229 7.22 0.41 -5.19
C CYS A 229 5.89 0.62 -5.92
N SER A 230 5.72 0.07 -7.11
CA SER A 230 4.48 0.14 -7.87
C SER A 230 4.08 -1.21 -8.47
N LEU A 231 2.77 -1.47 -8.50
CA LEU A 231 2.17 -2.58 -9.22
C LEU A 231 2.18 -2.38 -10.74
N ILE A 232 2.49 -1.19 -11.24
CA ILE A 232 2.63 -0.93 -12.66
C ILE A 232 4.09 -1.11 -13.05
N SER A 233 4.34 -2.11 -13.89
CA SER A 233 5.68 -2.38 -14.44
C SER A 233 5.96 -1.57 -15.70
N GLU A 234 4.90 -1.23 -16.45
CA GLU A 234 5.02 -0.54 -17.73
C GLU A 234 3.72 0.21 -18.05
N ILE A 235 3.87 1.41 -18.61
CA ILE A 235 2.80 2.19 -19.25
C ILE A 235 3.19 2.30 -20.73
N ASP A 236 2.25 2.00 -21.63
CA ASP A 236 2.48 2.13 -23.08
C ASP A 236 2.82 3.58 -23.45
N LYS A 237 3.99 3.77 -24.06
CA LYS A 237 4.52 5.08 -24.47
C LYS A 237 3.85 5.68 -25.70
N ASN A 238 2.92 4.98 -26.35
CA ASN A 238 2.15 5.54 -27.45
C ASN A 238 1.42 6.83 -27.06
N ILE A 239 1.05 6.98 -25.78
CA ILE A 239 0.47 8.21 -25.24
C ILE A 239 1.33 9.46 -25.48
N GLU A 240 2.66 9.33 -25.48
CA GLU A 240 3.57 10.46 -25.72
C GLU A 240 3.52 10.99 -27.16
N LYS A 241 3.00 10.18 -28.10
CA LYS A 241 2.80 10.57 -29.50
C LYS A 241 1.41 11.16 -29.73
N GLU A 242 0.44 10.75 -28.91
CA GLU A 242 -0.95 11.17 -29.03
C GLU A 242 -1.21 12.50 -28.31
N ILE A 243 -0.45 12.79 -27.24
CA ILE A 243 -0.60 14.02 -26.46
C ILE A 243 0.76 14.71 -26.34
N GLU A 244 0.85 15.89 -26.93
CA GLU A 244 2.08 16.69 -26.93
C GLU A 244 2.52 17.03 -25.50
N GLY A 245 3.82 16.87 -25.23
CA GLY A 245 4.44 17.18 -23.95
C GLY A 245 4.22 16.15 -22.84
N VAL A 246 3.30 15.19 -22.98
CA VAL A 246 3.16 14.09 -22.03
C VAL A 246 4.40 13.19 -22.07
N LYS A 247 4.87 12.78 -20.90
CA LYS A 247 6.03 11.89 -20.73
C LYS A 247 5.74 10.76 -19.76
N VAL A 248 6.30 9.58 -20.06
CA VAL A 248 6.16 8.37 -19.25
C VAL A 248 7.51 7.98 -18.65
N PHE A 249 7.53 7.88 -17.32
CA PHE A 249 8.69 7.48 -16.53
C PHE A 249 8.34 6.29 -15.64
N GLY A 250 8.50 5.07 -16.17
CA GLY A 250 8.08 3.85 -15.47
C GLY A 250 6.57 3.84 -15.22
N HIS A 251 6.18 3.97 -13.94
CA HIS A 251 4.77 4.05 -13.51
C HIS A 251 4.28 5.49 -13.27
N VAL A 252 5.11 6.49 -13.59
CA VAL A 252 4.80 7.91 -13.42
C VAL A 252 4.52 8.53 -14.78
N LEU A 253 3.43 9.28 -14.88
CA LEU A 253 3.13 10.16 -15.99
C LEU A 253 3.46 11.59 -15.58
N TYR A 254 4.06 12.35 -16.49
CA TYR A 254 4.10 13.79 -16.40
C TYR A 254 3.23 14.38 -17.50
N ILE A 255 2.30 15.24 -17.11
CA ILE A 255 1.36 15.91 -18.00
C ILE A 255 1.61 17.42 -17.86
N PRO A 256 1.94 18.12 -18.96
CA PRO A 256 2.20 19.56 -18.94
C PRO A 256 1.06 20.32 -18.24
N ASP A 257 1.43 21.29 -17.40
CA ASP A 257 0.55 22.15 -16.59
C ASP A 257 -0.34 21.44 -15.55
N PHE A 258 -0.66 20.16 -15.76
CA PHE A 258 -1.44 19.33 -14.86
C PHE A 258 -0.61 18.74 -13.72
N GLY A 259 0.64 18.33 -13.97
CA GLY A 259 1.56 17.79 -12.95
C GLY A 259 1.93 16.31 -13.15
N SER A 260 2.25 15.61 -12.06
CA SER A 260 2.67 14.20 -12.09
C SER A 260 1.60 13.25 -11.55
N VAL A 261 1.50 12.07 -12.16
CA VAL A 261 0.56 11.01 -11.78
C VAL A 261 1.32 9.70 -11.62
N SER A 262 1.47 9.23 -10.39
CA SER A 262 2.00 7.90 -10.07
C SER A 262 0.86 6.89 -10.00
N LEU A 263 1.03 5.74 -10.66
CA LEU A 263 0.02 4.68 -10.68
C LEU A 263 0.44 3.48 -9.82
N GLY A 264 -0.52 2.94 -9.06
CA GLY A 264 -0.39 1.69 -8.32
C GLY A 264 0.73 1.66 -7.28
N GLU A 265 1.00 2.78 -6.60
CA GLU A 265 2.05 2.87 -5.58
C GLU A 265 1.71 2.00 -4.36
N VAL A 266 2.67 1.16 -3.96
CA VAL A 266 2.62 0.33 -2.76
C VAL A 266 3.71 0.79 -1.81
N THR A 267 3.30 1.35 -0.68
CA THR A 267 4.19 1.58 0.47
C THR A 267 4.30 0.30 1.26
N VAL A 268 5.53 -0.17 1.45
CA VAL A 268 5.86 -1.28 2.35
C VAL A 268 6.71 -0.71 3.46
N GLY A 269 6.24 -0.83 4.70
CA GLY A 269 6.96 -0.29 5.85
C GLY A 269 6.87 -1.18 7.06
N GLU A 270 7.48 -0.73 8.14
CA GLU A 270 7.41 -1.37 9.45
C GLU A 270 6.64 -0.50 10.45
N ARG A 271 5.97 -1.13 11.41
CA ARG A 271 5.31 -0.42 12.50
C ARG A 271 5.35 -1.25 13.77
N TRP A 272 5.62 -0.59 14.89
CA TRP A 272 5.38 -1.10 16.24
C TRP A 272 3.99 -0.63 16.65
N TYR A 273 3.11 -1.58 16.99
CA TYR A 273 1.75 -1.27 17.44
C TYR A 273 1.73 -1.01 18.94
N GLU A 274 2.57 -1.72 19.69
CA GLU A 274 2.70 -1.59 21.13
C GLU A 274 4.13 -1.23 21.56
N PRO A 275 4.30 -0.46 22.65
CA PRO A 275 5.62 -0.20 23.23
C PRO A 275 6.37 -1.49 23.59
N SER A 276 5.66 -2.55 23.98
CA SER A 276 6.19 -3.86 24.36
C SER A 276 6.58 -4.76 23.19
N ASP A 277 6.25 -4.38 21.95
CA ASP A 277 6.55 -5.18 20.76
C ASP A 277 8.05 -5.43 20.62
N LYS A 278 8.43 -6.72 20.59
CA LYS A 278 9.83 -7.16 20.41
C LYS A 278 10.31 -7.01 18.97
N LYS A 279 9.40 -7.02 18.01
CA LYS A 279 9.65 -6.90 16.57
C LYS A 279 8.57 -6.00 15.94
N PRO A 280 8.90 -5.23 14.90
CA PRO A 280 7.90 -4.51 14.12
C PRO A 280 7.11 -5.48 13.25
N ALA A 281 5.89 -5.11 12.89
CA ALA A 281 5.12 -5.79 11.86
C ALA A 281 5.14 -4.98 10.54
N ASN A 282 5.13 -5.65 9.38
CA ASN A 282 5.11 -4.97 8.09
C ASN A 282 3.73 -4.42 7.76
N TYR A 283 3.58 -3.15 7.40
CA TYR A 283 2.34 -2.65 6.81
C TYR A 283 2.45 -2.46 5.30
N PHE A 284 1.31 -2.61 4.62
CA PHE A 284 1.18 -2.42 3.17
C PHE A 284 0.08 -1.41 2.89
N GLU A 285 0.40 -0.34 2.17
CA GLU A 285 -0.58 0.64 1.69
C GLU A 285 -0.50 0.74 0.17
N LEU A 286 -1.60 0.41 -0.50
CA LEU A 286 -1.76 0.57 -1.95
C LEU A 286 -2.58 1.83 -2.24
N THR A 287 -2.02 2.72 -3.05
CA THR A 287 -2.72 3.85 -3.67
C THR A 287 -2.74 3.65 -5.18
N VAL A 288 -3.93 3.48 -5.77
CA VAL A 288 -4.07 3.16 -7.20
C VAL A 288 -3.71 4.35 -8.08
N ILE A 289 -4.03 5.57 -7.65
CA ILE A 289 -3.63 6.80 -8.33
C ILE A 289 -3.21 7.86 -7.33
N ASN A 290 -2.01 8.39 -7.48
CA ASN A 290 -1.46 9.47 -6.64
C ASN A 290 -1.01 10.60 -7.56
N MET A 291 -1.59 11.78 -7.39
CA MET A 291 -1.41 12.94 -8.27
C MET A 291 -0.79 14.08 -7.47
N ASN A 292 0.30 14.65 -7.99
CA ASN A 292 0.81 15.94 -7.56
C ASN A 292 0.51 16.96 -8.66
N LEU A 293 -0.43 17.85 -8.37
CA LEU A 293 -1.00 18.74 -9.36
C LEU A 293 -0.15 20.01 -9.52
N GLY A 294 -0.02 20.46 -10.76
CA GLY A 294 0.80 21.58 -11.21
C GLY A 294 0.05 22.91 -11.25
N CYS A 295 0.22 23.68 -12.32
CA CYS A 295 -0.28 25.04 -12.44
C CYS A 295 -1.81 25.12 -12.56
N VAL A 296 -2.46 24.17 -13.24
CA VAL A 296 -3.93 24.18 -13.48
C VAL A 296 -4.73 24.00 -12.19
N GLY A 297 -4.17 23.28 -11.22
CA GLY A 297 -4.87 22.99 -9.97
C GLY A 297 -3.91 22.57 -8.86
N THR A 298 -2.97 23.44 -8.47
CA THR A 298 -1.88 23.09 -7.53
C THR A 298 -2.40 22.35 -6.30
N GLY A 299 -1.80 21.21 -5.96
CA GLY A 299 -2.32 20.37 -4.88
C GLY A 299 -1.81 18.93 -4.95
N ASN A 300 -2.42 18.05 -4.15
CA ASN A 300 -2.24 16.61 -4.25
C ASN A 300 -3.58 15.89 -4.12
N LEU A 301 -3.73 14.75 -4.80
CA LEU A 301 -4.91 13.90 -4.73
C LEU A 301 -4.49 12.43 -4.71
N LYS A 302 -5.11 11.65 -3.84
CA LYS A 302 -4.95 10.19 -3.79
C LYS A 302 -6.31 9.53 -4.01
N GLY A 303 -6.37 8.62 -4.97
CA GLY A 303 -7.55 7.85 -5.31
C GLY A 303 -7.33 6.34 -5.12
N GLY A 304 -8.32 5.69 -4.53
CA GLY A 304 -8.34 4.25 -4.31
C GLY A 304 -7.26 3.80 -3.33
N THR A 305 -7.31 4.26 -2.07
CA THR A 305 -6.33 3.88 -1.04
C THR A 305 -6.83 2.73 -0.20
N ALA A 306 -6.03 1.67 -0.07
CA ALA A 306 -6.27 0.53 0.81
C ALA A 306 -4.98 0.18 1.56
N ALA A 307 -5.03 0.18 2.87
CA ALA A 307 -3.93 -0.18 3.75
C ALA A 307 -4.30 -1.41 4.59
N ASN A 308 -3.33 -2.26 4.82
CA ASN A 308 -3.51 -3.49 5.57
C ASN A 308 -2.22 -3.87 6.28
N ASN A 309 -2.36 -4.26 7.54
CA ASN A 309 -1.60 -5.31 8.17
C ASN A 309 -2.11 -5.55 9.59
N GLY A 310 -2.35 -6.81 9.97
CA GLY A 310 -2.62 -7.13 11.35
C GLY A 310 -1.34 -7.36 12.16
N HIS A 311 -1.43 -7.24 13.48
CA HIS A 311 -0.36 -7.64 14.38
C HIS A 311 -0.59 -9.08 14.83
N HIS A 312 0.33 -9.98 14.51
CA HIS A 312 0.25 -11.40 14.87
C HIS A 312 1.30 -11.78 15.92
N ASN A 313 0.80 -12.39 17.01
CA ASN A 313 1.59 -13.04 18.04
C ASN A 313 1.40 -14.56 17.88
N PRO A 314 2.31 -15.25 17.19
CA PRO A 314 2.28 -16.71 17.04
C PRO A 314 2.55 -17.42 18.37
#